data_AF-A0A2T8HXB9-F1
#
_entry.id   AF-A0A2T8HXB9-F1
#
_cell.length_a   1.000
_cell.length_b   1.000
_cell.length_c   1.000
_cell.angle_alpha   90.00
_cell.angle_beta   90.00
_cell.angle_gamma   90.00
#
_symmetry.space_group_name_H-M   'P 1'
#
loop_
_entity.id
_entity.type
_entity.pdbx_description
1 polymer ?
#
loop_
_entity_poly.entity_id
_entity_poly.type
_entity_poly.pdbx_seq_one_letter_code
_entity_poly.pdbx_strand_id
1 'polypeptide(L)'
;MGTILSILTITAAAVIIVVDPTSMLVFYALGVIVASHIGALLLRAGPGWFMAATLLGWASIMISTPLALTVSQLNRLRRVVRRERDGWEEAEATLEFFEPLVNFATPLLIAATVFFAVMVGLALARATQGGHRYMLDAANGLARACVRVGVVATVLYIPMILIILYDVAQRKYLGWAPDFTSTEWYRVFSSTKLQEMQWHLHAVLFLMALGYGYVKDAHVRIELVRETLRSRTRAWIELLGAVLFMVPYCYVVIKYGNENALRAFHIGEGSDALTGLDYRFIIKGFLPVGFVFVALAGLSAALKSVVYLFGPASMRAEAGDYAGEAPVATSAEA
;
A
#
# COMPACT_ATOMS: atom_id res chain seq x y z
N MET A 1 6.58 -23.52 11.14
CA MET A 1 5.67 -23.12 12.23
C MET A 1 5.87 -21.66 12.66
N GLY A 2 7.09 -21.19 12.95
CA GLY A 2 7.34 -19.79 13.31
C GLY A 2 6.85 -18.75 12.29
N THR A 3 7.00 -19.01 10.98
CA THR A 3 6.49 -18.12 9.93
C THR A 3 4.98 -17.89 9.99
N ILE A 4 4.21 -18.92 10.36
CA ILE A 4 2.74 -18.82 10.50
C ILE A 4 2.40 -17.85 11.63
N LEU A 5 3.17 -17.90 12.72
CA LEU A 5 2.98 -16.97 13.84
C LEU A 5 3.36 -15.53 13.46
N SER A 6 4.39 -15.33 12.65
CA SER A 6 4.67 -13.99 12.09
C SER A 6 3.53 -13.48 11.20
N ILE A 7 2.93 -14.35 10.38
CA ILE A 7 1.75 -13.98 9.58
C ILE A 7 0.59 -13.62 10.52
N LEU A 8 0.37 -14.39 11.59
CA LEU A 8 -0.65 -14.09 12.59
C LEU A 8 -0.42 -12.72 13.26
N THR A 9 0.83 -12.37 13.58
CA THR A 9 1.19 -11.02 14.07
C THR A 9 0.82 -9.94 13.07
N ILE A 10 1.12 -10.14 11.77
CA ILE A 10 0.81 -9.20 10.69
C ILE A 10 -0.70 -9.03 10.54
N THR A 11 -1.46 -10.13 10.55
CA THR A 11 -2.92 -10.09 10.47
C THR A 11 -3.52 -9.36 11.67
N ALA A 12 -3.05 -9.64 12.88
CA ALA A 12 -3.52 -8.95 14.09
C ALA A 12 -3.18 -7.45 14.06
N ALA A 13 -2.01 -7.07 13.53
CA ALA A 13 -1.65 -5.67 13.29
C ALA A 13 -2.62 -4.97 12.33
N ALA A 14 -3.05 -5.65 11.26
CA ALA A 14 -4.06 -5.13 10.33
C ALA A 14 -5.45 -4.98 10.99
N VAL A 15 -5.85 -5.91 11.87
CA VAL A 15 -7.12 -5.83 12.62
C VAL A 15 -7.18 -4.56 13.48
N ILE A 16 -6.09 -4.19 14.15
CA ILE A 16 -6.03 -2.96 14.96
C ILE A 16 -6.33 -1.70 14.14
N ILE A 17 -5.96 -1.69 12.85
CA ILE A 17 -6.13 -0.53 11.96
C ILE A 17 -7.58 -0.38 11.48
N VAL A 18 -8.32 -1.49 11.35
CA VAL A 18 -9.64 -1.51 10.69
C VAL A 18 -10.79 -1.49 11.69
N VAL A 19 -10.56 -1.97 12.91
CA VAL A 19 -11.61 -2.08 13.93
C VAL A 19 -11.81 -0.76 14.67
N ASP A 20 -13.03 -0.52 15.14
CA ASP A 20 -13.35 0.61 15.99
C ASP A 20 -12.38 0.72 17.18
N PRO A 21 -11.78 1.91 17.43
CA PRO A 21 -10.80 2.09 18.49
C PRO A 21 -11.30 1.83 19.91
N THR A 22 -12.61 1.90 20.14
CA THR A 22 -13.27 1.62 21.43
C THR A 22 -13.63 0.14 21.59
N SER A 23 -13.36 -0.69 20.58
CA SER A 23 -13.66 -2.12 20.63
C SER A 23 -12.66 -2.91 21.47
N MET A 24 -13.17 -3.87 22.25
CA MET A 24 -12.34 -4.85 22.96
C MET A 24 -11.46 -5.71 22.03
N LEU A 25 -11.83 -5.80 20.75
CA LEU A 25 -11.03 -6.48 19.72
C LEU A 25 -9.62 -5.90 19.58
N VAL A 26 -9.42 -4.61 19.86
CA VAL A 26 -8.09 -3.97 19.81
C VAL A 26 -7.16 -4.60 20.86
N PHE A 27 -7.65 -4.87 22.08
CA PHE A 27 -6.85 -5.51 23.13
C PHE A 27 -6.56 -6.98 22.83
N TYR A 28 -7.54 -7.71 22.28
CA TYR A 28 -7.30 -9.08 21.84
C TYR A 28 -6.25 -9.13 20.73
N ALA A 29 -6.33 -8.22 19.76
CA ALA A 29 -5.32 -8.11 18.71
C ALA A 29 -3.94 -7.75 19.27
N LEU A 30 -3.84 -6.85 20.25
CA LEU A 30 -2.59 -6.53 20.95
C LEU A 30 -1.98 -7.75 21.64
N GLY A 31 -2.80 -8.52 22.36
CA GLY A 31 -2.37 -9.77 23.01
C GLY A 31 -1.89 -10.81 22.00
N VAL A 32 -2.61 -10.97 20.88
CA VAL A 32 -2.21 -11.84 19.77
C VAL A 32 -0.88 -11.39 19.17
N ILE A 33 -0.68 -10.09 18.94
CA ILE A 33 0.59 -9.56 18.42
C ILE A 33 1.75 -9.98 19.33
N VAL A 34 1.68 -9.71 20.64
CA VAL A 34 2.77 -10.03 21.56
C VAL A 34 3.01 -11.54 21.63
N ALA A 35 1.96 -12.35 21.82
CA ALA A 35 2.09 -13.80 21.98
C ALA A 35 2.59 -14.49 20.71
N SER A 36 2.00 -14.15 19.55
CA SER A 36 2.42 -14.71 18.26
C SER A 36 3.85 -14.29 17.91
N HIS A 37 4.28 -13.07 18.25
CA HIS A 37 5.62 -12.60 17.93
C HIS A 37 6.70 -13.27 18.80
N ILE A 38 6.43 -13.48 20.09
CA ILE A 38 7.28 -14.30 20.97
C ILE A 38 7.37 -15.73 20.44
N GLY A 39 6.22 -16.34 20.10
CA GLY A 39 6.19 -17.69 19.54
C GLY A 39 6.93 -17.79 18.20
N ALA A 40 6.84 -16.77 17.34
CA ALA A 40 7.57 -16.69 16.08
C ALA A 40 9.08 -16.70 16.32
N LEU A 41 9.57 -15.99 17.35
CA LEU A 41 10.98 -15.99 17.73
C LEU A 41 11.42 -17.38 18.26
N LEU A 42 10.62 -17.99 19.14
CA LEU A 42 10.93 -19.29 19.74
C LEU A 42 10.96 -20.41 18.69
N LEU A 43 10.01 -20.39 17.75
CA LEU A 43 9.89 -21.37 16.66
C LEU A 43 10.74 -21.02 15.43
N ARG A 44 11.73 -20.13 15.58
CA ARG A 44 12.68 -19.73 14.54
C ARG A 44 11.99 -19.37 13.22
N ALA A 45 11.05 -18.42 13.27
CA ALA A 45 10.41 -17.87 12.09
C ALA A 45 11.45 -17.41 11.06
N GLY A 46 11.10 -17.53 9.77
CA GLY A 46 11.94 -17.01 8.71
C GLY A 46 12.23 -15.52 8.97
N PRO A 47 13.51 -15.08 8.86
CA PRO A 47 13.94 -13.75 9.33
C PRO A 47 13.11 -12.62 8.70
N GLY A 48 12.58 -12.85 7.50
CA GLY A 48 11.76 -11.87 6.84
C GLY A 48 10.35 -11.67 7.32
N TRP A 49 9.63 -12.77 7.46
CA TRP A 49 8.31 -12.73 8.05
C TRP A 49 8.40 -12.21 9.48
N PHE A 50 9.46 -12.60 10.20
CA PHE A 50 9.73 -12.09 11.52
C PHE A 50 9.97 -10.57 11.52
N MET A 51 10.80 -10.05 10.62
CA MET A 51 11.07 -8.60 10.55
C MET A 51 9.84 -7.80 10.12
N ALA A 52 9.07 -8.30 9.16
CA ALA A 52 7.81 -7.69 8.73
C ALA A 52 6.79 -7.66 9.88
N ALA A 53 6.63 -8.78 10.60
CA ALA A 53 5.78 -8.85 11.80
C ALA A 53 6.26 -7.90 12.90
N THR A 54 7.57 -7.73 13.05
CA THR A 54 8.18 -6.81 14.03
C THR A 54 7.82 -5.37 13.71
N LEU A 55 8.01 -4.95 12.46
CA LEU A 55 7.73 -3.58 12.03
C LEU A 55 6.24 -3.27 12.04
N LEU A 56 5.42 -4.16 11.46
CA LEU A 56 3.97 -3.94 11.36
C LEU A 56 3.29 -4.04 12.73
N GLY A 57 3.70 -4.97 13.58
CA GLY A 57 3.22 -5.07 14.95
C GLY A 57 3.60 -3.85 15.78
N TRP A 58 4.82 -3.33 15.66
CA TRP A 58 5.21 -2.08 16.32
C TRP A 58 4.39 -0.89 15.81
N ALA A 59 4.30 -0.72 14.48
CA ALA A 59 3.59 0.41 13.87
C ALA A 59 2.09 0.41 14.22
N SER A 60 1.42 -0.74 14.22
CA SER A 60 0.00 -0.82 14.57
C SER A 60 -0.27 -0.40 16.01
N ILE A 61 0.64 -0.73 16.94
CA ILE A 61 0.50 -0.33 18.34
C ILE A 61 0.70 1.17 18.49
N MET A 62 1.70 1.74 17.81
CA MET A 62 1.97 3.18 17.86
C MET A 62 0.83 4.03 17.30
N ILE A 63 0.12 3.51 16.30
CA ILE A 63 -1.00 4.19 15.64
C ILE A 63 -2.34 3.90 16.35
N SER A 64 -2.40 2.87 17.20
CA SER A 64 -3.64 2.49 17.88
C SER A 64 -4.16 3.62 18.79
N THR A 65 -5.34 4.11 18.44
CA THR A 65 -6.04 5.22 19.11
C THR A 65 -6.25 5.03 20.61
N PRO A 66 -6.54 3.82 21.16
CA PRO A 66 -6.67 3.65 22.62
C PRO A 66 -5.43 3.99 23.43
N LEU A 67 -4.26 4.04 22.80
CA LEU A 67 -2.99 4.38 23.45
C LEU A 67 -2.48 5.76 23.02
N ALA A 68 -3.22 6.49 22.18
CA ALA A 68 -2.78 7.74 21.59
C ALA A 68 -3.19 8.99 22.40
N LEU A 69 -4.18 8.89 23.28
CA LEU A 69 -4.65 10.01 24.10
C LEU A 69 -3.77 10.21 25.34
N THR A 70 -3.39 11.47 25.59
CA THR A 70 -2.73 11.89 26.84
C THR A 70 -3.73 12.36 27.89
N VAL A 71 -3.33 12.37 29.16
CA VAL A 71 -4.18 12.83 30.29
C VAL A 71 -4.66 14.27 30.05
N SER A 72 -3.80 15.12 29.50
CA SER A 72 -4.14 16.52 29.21
C SER A 72 -5.16 16.65 28.08
N GLN A 73 -5.06 15.84 27.03
CA GLN A 73 -6.02 15.80 25.92
C GLN A 73 -7.38 15.26 26.39
N LEU A 74 -7.39 14.17 27.16
CA LEU A 74 -8.62 13.61 27.74
C LEU A 74 -9.35 14.65 28.61
N ASN A 75 -8.62 15.33 29.50
CA ASN A 75 -9.17 16.39 30.34
C ASN A 75 -9.66 17.62 29.55
N ARG A 76 -9.09 17.87 28.36
CA ARG A 76 -9.57 18.93 27.47
C ARG A 76 -10.88 18.53 26.80
N LEU A 77 -10.94 17.32 26.26
CA LEU A 77 -12.14 16.76 25.62
C LEU A 77 -13.29 16.65 26.63
N ARG A 78 -13.03 16.17 27.84
CA ARG A 78 -14.02 16.08 28.92
C ARG A 78 -14.62 17.44 29.27
N ARG A 79 -13.82 18.51 29.25
CA ARG A 79 -14.32 19.87 29.48
C ARG A 79 -15.23 20.38 28.36
N VAL A 80 -14.98 19.99 27.13
CA VAL A 80 -15.83 20.33 25.97
C VAL A 80 -17.14 19.56 26.06
N VAL A 81 -17.08 18.24 26.24
CA VAL A 81 -18.27 17.37 26.35
C VAL A 81 -19.15 17.78 27.54
N ARG A 82 -18.57 18.08 28.71
CA ARG A 82 -19.36 18.55 29.86
C ARG A 82 -20.00 19.93 29.67
N ARG A 83 -19.47 20.75 28.76
CA ARG A 83 -20.00 22.09 28.48
C ARG A 83 -21.20 22.03 27.54
N GLU A 84 -21.20 21.08 26.61
CA GLU A 84 -22.31 20.84 25.67
C GLU A 84 -23.14 19.66 26.18
N ARG A 85 -24.12 19.98 27.02
CA ARG A 85 -24.81 19.01 27.89
C ARG A 85 -25.82 18.09 27.17
N ASP A 86 -26.24 18.44 25.96
CA ASP A 86 -27.27 17.72 25.20
C ASP A 86 -26.68 17.07 23.94
N GLY A 87 -26.94 15.78 23.75
CA GLY A 87 -26.61 15.05 22.50
C GLY A 87 -25.21 14.43 22.39
N TRP A 88 -24.40 14.48 23.46
CA TRP A 88 -23.01 13.99 23.46
C TRP A 88 -22.79 12.69 24.26
N GLU A 89 -23.84 11.91 24.49
CA GLU A 89 -23.78 10.66 25.29
C GLU A 89 -22.74 9.66 24.75
N GLU A 90 -22.63 9.52 23.42
CA GLU A 90 -21.64 8.66 22.76
C GLU A 90 -20.20 9.13 23.00
N ALA A 91 -19.98 10.45 23.03
CA ALA A 91 -18.67 11.02 23.32
C ALA A 91 -18.27 10.85 24.79
N GLU A 92 -19.24 10.92 25.72
CA GLU A 92 -18.99 10.66 27.14
C GLU A 92 -18.62 9.18 27.37
N ALA A 93 -19.38 8.24 26.80
CA ALA A 93 -19.07 6.81 26.85
C ALA A 93 -17.67 6.49 26.26
N THR A 94 -17.31 7.16 25.17
CA THR A 94 -15.98 7.04 24.56
C THR A 94 -14.87 7.52 25.49
N LEU A 95 -15.06 8.66 26.18
CA LEU A 95 -14.08 9.19 27.13
C LEU A 95 -13.93 8.30 28.36
N GLU A 96 -15.03 7.75 28.88
CA GLU A 96 -15.02 6.80 30.00
C GLU A 96 -14.25 5.52 29.66
N PHE A 97 -14.37 5.02 28.43
CA PHE A 97 -13.59 3.89 27.95
C PHE A 97 -12.07 4.17 27.95
N PHE A 98 -11.65 5.37 27.53
CA PHE A 98 -10.23 5.73 27.47
C PHE A 98 -9.64 6.15 28.83
N GLU A 99 -10.43 6.67 29.76
CA GLU A 99 -9.99 7.16 31.07
C GLU A 99 -9.02 6.22 31.83
N PRO A 100 -9.32 4.91 31.99
CA PRO A 100 -8.40 4.00 32.68
C PRO A 100 -7.10 3.72 31.91
N LEU A 101 -7.10 3.88 30.58
CA LEU A 101 -5.96 3.52 29.71
C LEU A 101 -4.93 4.63 29.63
N VAL A 102 -5.36 5.88 29.71
CA VAL A 102 -4.52 7.05 29.41
C VAL A 102 -3.32 7.20 30.35
N ASN A 103 -3.42 6.72 31.60
CA ASN A 103 -2.29 6.70 32.54
C ASN A 103 -1.23 5.63 32.16
N PHE A 104 -1.65 4.57 31.47
CA PHE A 104 -0.77 3.48 31.05
C PHE A 104 -0.32 3.61 29.59
N ALA A 105 -0.97 4.47 28.79
CA ALA A 105 -0.70 4.66 27.38
C ALA A 105 0.79 4.92 27.08
N THR A 106 1.38 5.97 27.66
CA THR A 106 2.79 6.31 27.41
C THR A 106 3.77 5.23 27.89
N PRO A 107 3.68 4.71 29.13
CA PRO A 107 4.51 3.57 29.55
C PRO A 107 4.40 2.34 28.64
N LEU A 108 3.18 2.02 28.19
CA LEU A 108 2.93 0.86 27.33
C LEU A 108 3.53 1.05 25.93
N LEU A 109 3.45 2.25 25.36
CA LEU A 109 4.07 2.57 24.06
C LEU A 109 5.60 2.49 24.12
N ILE A 110 6.19 2.99 25.22
CA ILE A 110 7.64 2.86 25.46
C ILE A 110 8.01 1.38 25.61
N ALA A 111 7.29 0.63 26.43
CA ALA A 111 7.52 -0.80 26.64
C ALA A 111 7.39 -1.60 25.32
N ALA A 112 6.39 -1.31 24.49
CA ALA A 112 6.23 -1.91 23.18
C ALA A 112 7.40 -1.57 22.25
N THR A 113 7.86 -0.31 22.23
CA THR A 113 9.01 0.10 21.42
C THR A 113 10.29 -0.62 21.84
N VAL A 114 10.54 -0.71 23.15
CA VAL A 114 11.68 -1.46 23.69
C VAL A 114 11.56 -2.94 23.34
N PHE A 115 10.38 -3.53 23.50
CA PHE A 115 10.12 -4.93 23.14
C PHE A 115 10.45 -5.20 21.66
N PHE A 116 9.90 -4.42 20.73
CA PHE A 116 10.17 -4.64 19.31
C PHE A 116 11.62 -4.34 18.93
N ALA A 117 12.29 -3.35 19.55
CA ALA A 117 13.71 -3.11 19.36
C ALA A 117 14.59 -4.28 19.82
N VAL A 118 14.27 -4.89 20.97
CA VAL A 118 14.92 -6.13 21.44
C VAL A 118 14.68 -7.27 20.46
N MET A 119 13.45 -7.42 19.94
CA MET A 119 13.12 -8.45 18.95
C MET A 119 13.91 -8.27 17.64
N VAL A 120 14.07 -7.05 17.15
CA VAL A 120 14.97 -6.74 16.01
C VAL A 120 16.39 -7.17 16.34
N GLY A 121 16.93 -6.77 17.50
CA GLY A 121 18.30 -7.12 17.91
C GLY A 121 18.54 -8.62 17.98
N LEU A 122 17.59 -9.38 18.56
CA LEU A 122 17.65 -10.84 18.63
C LEU A 122 17.52 -11.50 17.25
N ALA A 123 16.69 -10.96 16.36
CA ALA A 123 16.56 -11.45 14.98
C ALA A 123 17.85 -11.22 14.17
N LEU A 124 18.45 -10.03 14.29
CA LEU A 124 19.72 -9.70 13.66
C LEU A 124 20.86 -10.58 14.18
N ALA A 125 20.92 -10.83 15.49
CA ALA A 125 21.91 -11.72 16.10
C ALA A 125 21.77 -13.18 15.66
N ARG A 126 20.58 -13.60 15.20
CA ARG A 126 20.28 -14.97 14.73
C ARG A 126 20.38 -15.14 13.22
N ALA A 127 20.52 -14.07 12.45
CA ALA A 127 20.55 -14.13 11.00
C ALA A 127 21.85 -14.80 10.52
N THR A 128 21.77 -16.10 10.22
CA THR A 128 22.90 -16.90 9.70
C THR A 128 23.20 -16.62 8.22
N GLN A 129 22.23 -16.09 7.47
CA GLN A 129 22.45 -15.44 6.17
C GLN A 129 22.57 -13.94 6.42
N GLY A 130 23.65 -13.31 5.94
CA GLY A 130 23.90 -11.89 6.19
C GLY A 130 22.69 -11.03 5.84
N GLY A 131 22.29 -10.09 6.71
CA GLY A 131 21.05 -9.32 6.60
C GLY A 131 20.81 -8.66 5.23
N HIS A 132 21.88 -8.33 4.51
CA HIS A 132 21.85 -7.81 3.13
C HIS A 132 21.20 -8.78 2.13
N ARG A 133 21.43 -10.10 2.24
CA ARG A 133 20.82 -11.11 1.36
C ARG A 133 19.31 -11.12 1.53
N TYR A 134 18.88 -11.10 2.80
CA TYR A 134 17.47 -11.06 3.13
C TYR A 134 16.78 -9.80 2.61
N MET A 135 17.41 -8.63 2.75
CA MET A 135 16.89 -7.37 2.19
C MET A 135 16.75 -7.43 0.66
N LEU A 136 17.72 -8.03 -0.02
CA LEU A 136 17.69 -8.20 -1.47
C LEU A 136 16.57 -9.16 -1.91
N ASP A 137 16.40 -10.29 -1.22
CA ASP A 137 15.32 -11.23 -1.49
C ASP A 137 13.93 -10.60 -1.28
N ALA A 138 13.78 -9.80 -0.21
CA ALA A 138 12.56 -9.04 0.05
C ALA A 138 12.29 -8.01 -1.05
N ALA A 139 13.31 -7.25 -1.46
CA ALA A 139 13.21 -6.29 -2.54
C ALA A 139 12.79 -6.97 -3.86
N ASN A 140 13.38 -8.11 -4.19
CA ASN A 140 13.03 -8.92 -5.36
C ASN A 140 11.61 -9.49 -5.26
N GLY A 141 11.13 -9.84 -4.05
CA GLY A 141 9.75 -10.20 -3.79
C GLY A 141 8.76 -9.07 -4.13
N LEU A 142 9.03 -7.86 -3.64
CA LEU A 142 8.22 -6.67 -3.90
C LEU A 142 8.17 -6.33 -5.40
N ALA A 143 9.32 -6.36 -6.06
CA ALA A 143 9.41 -6.13 -7.50
C ALA A 143 8.59 -7.15 -8.29
N ARG A 144 8.70 -8.44 -7.95
CA ARG A 144 7.92 -9.51 -8.59
C ARG A 144 6.41 -9.33 -8.38
N ALA A 145 5.97 -8.89 -7.20
CA ALA A 145 4.56 -8.61 -6.95
C ALA A 145 4.03 -7.49 -7.87
N CYS A 146 4.77 -6.37 -7.97
CA CYS A 146 4.42 -5.27 -8.87
C CYS A 146 4.39 -5.71 -10.33
N VAL A 147 5.37 -6.53 -10.74
CA VAL A 147 5.42 -7.07 -12.11
C VAL A 147 4.22 -7.95 -12.41
N ARG A 148 3.90 -8.90 -11.53
CA ARG A 148 2.74 -9.80 -11.71
C ARG A 148 1.44 -9.02 -11.83
N VAL A 149 1.25 -8.03 -10.98
CA VAL A 149 0.04 -7.20 -10.99
C VAL A 149 -0.09 -6.41 -12.28
N GLY A 150 1.00 -5.77 -12.75
CA GLY A 150 0.98 -5.06 -14.03
C GLY A 150 0.72 -5.98 -15.23
N VAL A 151 1.31 -7.18 -15.22
CA VAL A 151 1.08 -8.20 -16.27
C VAL A 151 -0.36 -8.71 -16.24
N VAL A 152 -0.92 -8.99 -15.07
CA VAL A 152 -2.33 -9.41 -14.96
C VAL A 152 -3.26 -8.29 -15.42
N ALA A 153 -2.95 -7.04 -15.10
CA ALA A 153 -3.73 -5.90 -15.54
C ALA A 153 -3.79 -5.77 -17.07
N THR A 154 -2.79 -6.26 -17.83
CA THR A 154 -2.82 -6.20 -19.30
C THR A 154 -3.96 -7.00 -19.91
N VAL A 155 -4.56 -7.95 -19.18
CA VAL A 155 -5.77 -8.65 -19.62
C VAL A 155 -6.91 -7.67 -19.93
N LEU A 156 -6.94 -6.50 -19.27
CA LEU A 156 -7.95 -5.45 -19.51
C LEU A 156 -7.85 -4.82 -20.92
N TYR A 157 -6.73 -4.97 -21.63
CA TYR A 157 -6.65 -4.55 -23.04
C TYR A 157 -7.65 -5.27 -23.92
N ILE A 158 -7.89 -6.57 -23.67
CA ILE A 158 -8.78 -7.39 -24.51
C ILE A 158 -10.22 -6.85 -24.50
N PRO A 159 -10.91 -6.71 -23.34
CA PRO A 159 -12.25 -6.14 -23.33
C PRO A 159 -12.27 -4.68 -23.78
N MET A 160 -11.22 -3.89 -23.49
CA MET A 160 -11.15 -2.50 -23.95
C MET A 160 -11.12 -2.40 -25.48
N ILE A 161 -10.31 -3.23 -26.16
CA ILE A 161 -10.26 -3.28 -27.63
C ILE A 161 -11.63 -3.71 -28.18
N LEU A 162 -12.27 -4.73 -27.60
CA LEU A 162 -13.60 -5.17 -28.04
C LEU A 162 -14.64 -4.05 -27.91
N ILE A 163 -14.61 -3.29 -26.81
CA ILE A 163 -15.49 -2.14 -26.60
C ILE A 163 -15.22 -1.04 -27.62
N ILE A 164 -13.95 -0.75 -27.93
CA ILE A 164 -13.57 0.24 -28.94
C ILE A 164 -14.10 -0.18 -30.32
N LEU A 165 -13.87 -1.43 -30.72
CA LEU A 165 -14.33 -1.96 -32.01
C LEU A 165 -15.87 -1.89 -32.10
N TYR A 166 -16.56 -2.26 -31.03
CA TYR A 166 -18.01 -2.19 -30.97
C TYR A 166 -18.52 -0.73 -31.01
N ASP A 167 -17.93 0.19 -30.26
CA ASP A 167 -18.31 1.61 -30.28
C ASP A 167 -18.12 2.24 -31.67
N VAL A 168 -17.00 1.96 -32.33
CA VAL A 168 -16.72 2.45 -33.68
C VAL A 168 -17.71 1.85 -34.69
N ALA A 169 -17.97 0.55 -34.64
CA ALA A 169 -18.93 -0.10 -35.51
C ALA A 169 -20.35 0.44 -35.29
N GLN A 170 -20.73 0.65 -34.03
CA GLN A 170 -22.01 1.22 -33.65
C GLN A 170 -22.18 2.62 -34.24
N ARG A 171 -21.21 3.53 -34.06
CA ARG A 171 -21.31 4.89 -34.61
C ARG A 171 -21.25 4.94 -36.14
N LYS A 172 -20.46 4.06 -36.76
CA LYS A 172 -20.21 4.13 -38.20
C LYS A 172 -21.30 3.45 -39.03
N TYR A 173 -21.83 2.33 -38.56
CA TYR A 173 -22.73 1.47 -39.35
C TYR A 173 -24.09 1.28 -38.69
N LEU A 174 -24.14 0.97 -37.39
CA LEU A 174 -25.39 0.55 -36.74
C LEU A 174 -26.27 1.72 -36.26
N GLY A 175 -25.67 2.87 -35.98
CA GLY A 175 -26.37 4.07 -35.48
C GLY A 175 -27.29 4.72 -36.50
N TRP A 176 -27.21 4.32 -37.77
CA TRP A 176 -28.07 4.79 -38.86
C TRP A 176 -29.26 3.86 -39.12
N ALA A 177 -29.34 2.71 -38.44
CA ALA A 177 -30.40 1.71 -38.60
C ALA A 177 -31.48 1.89 -37.50
N PRO A 178 -32.69 2.38 -37.81
CA PRO A 178 -33.75 2.64 -36.82
C PRO A 178 -34.19 1.39 -36.05
N ASP A 179 -34.19 0.24 -36.72
CA ASP A 179 -34.53 -1.05 -36.12
C ASP A 179 -33.52 -1.47 -35.04
N PHE A 180 -32.28 -1.02 -35.13
CA PHE A 180 -31.24 -1.29 -34.14
C PHE A 180 -31.22 -0.27 -33.01
N THR A 181 -31.37 1.02 -33.32
CA THR A 181 -31.30 2.10 -32.32
C THR A 181 -32.49 2.11 -31.35
N SER A 182 -33.60 1.47 -31.72
CA SER A 182 -34.76 1.29 -30.86
C SER A 182 -34.61 0.10 -29.89
N THR A 183 -33.60 -0.76 -30.04
CA THR A 183 -33.39 -1.92 -29.18
C THR A 183 -32.92 -1.55 -27.77
N GLU A 184 -33.27 -2.38 -26.79
CA GLU A 184 -32.76 -2.26 -25.42
C GLU A 184 -31.23 -2.42 -25.35
N TRP A 185 -30.65 -3.23 -26.24
CA TRP A 185 -29.20 -3.40 -26.33
C TRP A 185 -28.50 -2.07 -26.63
N TYR A 186 -29.00 -1.30 -27.60
CA TYR A 186 -28.45 0.01 -27.94
C TYR A 186 -28.57 1.03 -26.78
N ARG A 187 -29.64 0.95 -25.98
CA ARG A 187 -29.85 1.80 -24.81
C ARG A 187 -28.87 1.48 -23.68
N VAL A 188 -28.61 0.20 -23.44
CA VAL A 188 -27.66 -0.26 -22.42
C VAL A 188 -26.22 0.04 -22.83
N PHE A 189 -25.87 -0.25 -24.09
CA PHE A 189 -24.54 -0.04 -24.65
C PHE A 189 -24.49 1.17 -25.57
N SER A 190 -24.98 2.31 -25.06
CA SER A 190 -24.92 3.57 -25.80
C SER A 190 -23.47 4.00 -26.01
N SER A 191 -23.19 4.75 -27.08
CA SER A 191 -21.82 5.17 -27.42
C SER A 191 -21.15 5.95 -26.27
N THR A 192 -21.91 6.79 -25.56
CA THR A 192 -21.41 7.48 -24.35
C THR A 192 -20.98 6.50 -23.26
N LYS A 193 -21.80 5.50 -22.92
CA LYS A 193 -21.43 4.48 -21.91
C LYS A 193 -20.23 3.66 -22.34
N LEU A 194 -20.12 3.32 -23.63
CA LEU A 194 -19.00 2.56 -24.16
C LEU A 194 -17.69 3.36 -24.09
N GLN A 195 -17.70 4.62 -24.54
CA GLN A 195 -16.56 5.53 -24.39
C GLN A 195 -16.22 5.72 -22.91
N GLU A 196 -17.24 5.77 -22.06
CA GLU A 196 -17.01 5.87 -20.64
C GLU A 196 -16.34 4.62 -20.03
N MET A 197 -16.78 3.44 -20.46
CA MET A 197 -16.18 2.17 -20.07
C MET A 197 -14.72 2.08 -20.54
N GLN A 198 -14.39 2.62 -21.71
CA GLN A 198 -13.02 2.65 -22.23
C GLN A 198 -12.08 3.39 -21.28
N TRP A 199 -12.43 4.59 -20.81
CA TRP A 199 -11.56 5.32 -19.88
C TRP A 199 -11.54 4.69 -18.49
N HIS A 200 -12.61 4.03 -18.04
CA HIS A 200 -12.58 3.25 -16.79
C HIS A 200 -11.59 2.09 -16.88
N LEU A 201 -11.68 1.27 -17.93
CA LEU A 201 -10.76 0.16 -18.16
C LEU A 201 -9.32 0.65 -18.33
N HIS A 202 -9.13 1.74 -19.08
CA HIS A 202 -7.82 2.35 -19.28
C HIS A 202 -7.23 2.87 -17.96
N ALA A 203 -8.03 3.55 -17.13
CA ALA A 203 -7.59 4.06 -15.83
C ALA A 203 -7.16 2.92 -14.90
N VAL A 204 -7.97 1.86 -14.79
CA VAL A 204 -7.62 0.68 -13.98
C VAL A 204 -6.34 0.03 -14.49
N LEU A 205 -6.25 -0.22 -15.80
CA LEU A 205 -5.06 -0.77 -16.44
C LEU A 205 -3.81 0.06 -16.12
N PHE A 206 -3.88 1.38 -16.34
CA PHE A 206 -2.78 2.30 -16.14
C PHE A 206 -2.34 2.33 -14.67
N LEU A 207 -3.28 2.48 -13.74
CA LEU A 207 -3.01 2.56 -12.30
C LEU A 207 -2.36 1.27 -11.77
N MET A 208 -2.83 0.10 -12.22
CA MET A 208 -2.24 -1.19 -11.83
C MET A 208 -0.88 -1.44 -12.48
N ALA A 209 -0.57 -0.76 -13.59
CA ALA A 209 0.73 -0.85 -14.28
C ALA A 209 1.78 0.15 -13.76
N LEU A 210 1.43 1.12 -12.92
CA LEU A 210 2.37 2.14 -12.44
C LEU A 210 3.60 1.53 -11.72
N GLY A 211 3.36 0.59 -10.80
CA GLY A 211 4.44 -0.11 -10.09
C GLY A 211 5.30 -0.96 -11.03
N TYR A 212 4.70 -1.59 -12.04
CA TYR A 212 5.43 -2.30 -13.11
C TYR A 212 6.35 -1.34 -13.87
N GLY A 213 5.85 -0.17 -14.26
CA GLY A 213 6.61 0.84 -14.98
C GLY A 213 7.82 1.34 -14.17
N TYR A 214 7.69 1.43 -12.85
CA TYR A 214 8.81 1.80 -11.98
C TYR A 214 9.88 0.70 -11.91
N VAL A 215 9.47 -0.56 -11.67
CA VAL A 215 10.38 -1.72 -11.62
C VAL A 215 11.12 -1.94 -12.95
N LYS A 216 10.50 -1.58 -14.07
CA LYS A 216 11.10 -1.70 -15.41
C LYS A 216 11.86 -0.46 -15.87
N ASP A 217 12.07 0.50 -14.97
CA ASP A 217 12.77 1.76 -15.24
C ASP A 217 12.18 2.54 -16.43
N ALA A 218 10.85 2.45 -16.63
CA ALA A 218 10.15 3.12 -17.73
C ALA A 218 9.80 4.59 -17.43
N HIS A 219 10.06 5.06 -16.21
CA HIS A 219 9.81 6.44 -15.84
C HIS A 219 10.89 7.35 -16.45
N VAL A 220 10.46 8.48 -16.99
CA VAL A 220 11.39 9.45 -17.56
C VAL A 220 12.28 10.01 -16.45
N ARG A 221 13.59 9.79 -16.58
CA ARG A 221 14.63 10.37 -15.73
C ARG A 221 15.44 11.36 -16.57
N ILE A 222 16.14 12.28 -15.89
CA ILE A 222 17.07 13.19 -16.57
C ILE A 222 18.38 12.41 -16.83
N GLU A 223 18.37 11.58 -17.87
CA GLU A 223 19.47 10.68 -18.21
C GLU A 223 20.77 11.42 -18.53
N LEU A 224 20.70 12.61 -19.14
CA LEU A 224 21.86 13.47 -19.42
C LEU A 224 22.68 13.78 -18.16
N VAL A 225 22.00 14.03 -17.03
CA VAL A 225 22.67 14.27 -15.75
C VAL A 225 23.15 12.95 -15.16
N ARG A 226 22.30 11.91 -15.20
CA ARG A 226 22.58 10.60 -14.62
C ARG A 226 23.85 9.97 -15.20
N GLU A 227 24.09 10.08 -16.51
CA GLU A 227 25.27 9.53 -17.19
C GLU A 227 26.59 10.05 -16.60
N THR A 228 26.62 11.32 -16.17
CA THR A 228 27.83 11.94 -15.57
C THR A 228 28.09 11.53 -14.12
N LEU A 229 27.11 10.91 -13.44
CA LEU A 229 27.20 10.56 -12.03
C LEU A 229 27.83 9.19 -11.80
N ARG A 230 28.61 9.06 -10.72
CA ARG A 230 29.16 7.77 -10.25
C ARG A 230 28.03 6.83 -9.81
N SER A 231 28.20 5.52 -9.97
CA SER A 231 27.20 4.50 -9.61
C SER A 231 26.71 4.61 -8.16
N ARG A 232 27.63 4.90 -7.21
CA ARG A 232 27.27 5.14 -5.80
C ARG A 232 26.40 6.39 -5.62
N THR A 233 26.64 7.45 -6.38
CA THR A 233 25.82 8.67 -6.33
C THR A 233 24.43 8.41 -6.88
N ARG A 234 24.31 7.63 -7.97
CA ARG A 234 23.01 7.21 -8.52
C ARG A 234 22.21 6.40 -7.49
N ALA A 235 22.83 5.44 -6.80
CA ALA A 235 22.19 4.67 -5.74
C ALA A 235 21.74 5.53 -4.55
N TRP A 236 22.52 6.55 -4.17
CA TRP A 236 22.10 7.51 -3.14
C TRP A 236 20.90 8.35 -3.58
N ILE A 237 20.89 8.83 -4.83
CA ILE A 237 19.76 9.59 -5.38
C ILE A 237 18.51 8.72 -5.41
N GLU A 238 18.61 7.47 -5.82
CA GLU A 238 17.48 6.54 -5.82
C GLU A 238 16.95 6.32 -4.40
N LEU A 239 17.83 6.05 -3.45
CA LEU A 239 17.46 5.80 -2.05
C LEU A 239 16.77 7.02 -1.42
N LEU A 240 17.39 8.20 -1.52
CA LEU A 240 16.84 9.43 -0.95
C LEU A 240 15.59 9.88 -1.71
N GLY A 241 15.58 9.73 -3.03
CA GLY A 241 14.43 9.98 -3.90
C GLY A 241 13.21 9.15 -3.48
N ALA A 242 13.40 7.84 -3.31
CA ALA A 242 12.36 6.92 -2.89
C ALA A 242 11.85 7.26 -1.48
N VAL A 243 12.74 7.46 -0.51
CA VAL A 243 12.37 7.61 0.91
C VAL A 243 11.82 9.01 1.23
N LEU A 244 12.42 10.07 0.69
CA LEU A 244 12.08 11.45 1.07
C LEU A 244 11.02 12.09 0.17
N PHE A 245 10.87 11.61 -1.06
CA PHE A 245 9.94 12.22 -2.02
C PHE A 245 8.86 11.24 -2.45
N MET A 246 9.25 10.07 -2.96
CA MET A 246 8.30 9.16 -3.58
C MET A 246 7.33 8.53 -2.57
N VAL A 247 7.84 7.97 -1.47
CA VAL A 247 7.00 7.34 -0.43
C VAL A 247 6.07 8.36 0.26
N PRO A 248 6.54 9.55 0.68
CA PRO A 248 5.67 10.59 1.22
C PRO A 248 4.60 11.05 0.22
N TYR A 249 4.96 11.20 -1.06
CA TYR A 249 4.00 11.53 -2.11
C TYR A 249 2.93 10.43 -2.27
N CYS A 250 3.34 9.16 -2.30
CA CYS A 250 2.41 8.04 -2.37
C CYS A 250 1.47 8.03 -1.15
N TYR A 251 1.98 8.30 0.05
CA TYR A 251 1.15 8.40 1.25
C TYR A 251 0.06 9.47 1.13
N VAL A 252 0.41 10.67 0.66
CA VAL A 252 -0.56 11.76 0.43
C VAL A 252 -1.64 11.34 -0.56
N VAL A 253 -1.25 10.75 -1.70
CA VAL A 253 -2.20 10.30 -2.72
C VAL A 253 -3.09 9.17 -2.21
N ILE A 254 -2.54 8.22 -1.46
CA ILE A 254 -3.31 7.11 -0.88
C ILE A 254 -4.34 7.65 0.11
N LYS A 255 -3.94 8.55 1.02
CA LYS A 255 -4.83 9.12 2.03
C LYS A 255 -6.01 9.87 1.40
N TYR A 256 -5.71 10.91 0.61
CA TYR A 256 -6.75 11.75 0.02
C TYR A 256 -7.49 11.04 -1.11
N GLY A 257 -6.83 10.12 -1.82
CA GLY A 257 -7.47 9.27 -2.83
C GLY A 257 -8.52 8.35 -2.20
N ASN A 258 -8.24 7.76 -1.03
CA ASN A 258 -9.20 6.93 -0.32
C ASN A 258 -10.40 7.75 0.20
N GLU A 259 -10.14 8.92 0.80
CA GLU A 259 -11.21 9.85 1.22
C GLU A 259 -12.12 10.25 0.04
N ASN A 260 -11.52 10.54 -1.12
CA ASN A 260 -12.25 10.88 -2.34
C ASN A 260 -13.06 9.70 -2.90
N ALA A 261 -12.53 8.48 -2.87
CA ALA A 261 -13.23 7.28 -3.30
C ALA A 261 -14.43 6.94 -2.40
N LEU A 262 -14.24 7.04 -1.08
CA LEU A 262 -15.32 6.85 -0.09
C LEU A 262 -16.43 7.89 -0.25
N ARG A 263 -16.06 9.17 -0.44
CA ARG A 263 -17.05 10.21 -0.72
C ARG A 263 -17.87 9.91 -1.97
N ALA A 264 -17.20 9.52 -3.06
CA ALA A 264 -17.84 9.16 -4.32
C ALA A 264 -18.80 7.96 -4.16
N PHE A 265 -18.43 6.98 -3.33
CA PHE A 265 -19.27 5.83 -3.01
C PHE A 265 -20.53 6.25 -2.24
N HIS A 266 -20.38 7.05 -1.18
CA HIS A 266 -21.51 7.47 -0.33
C HIS A 266 -22.54 8.32 -1.08
N ILE A 267 -22.10 9.19 -2.00
CA ILE A 267 -23.02 10.03 -2.79
C ILE A 267 -23.54 9.33 -4.05
N GLY A 268 -23.14 8.08 -4.31
CA GLY A 268 -23.51 7.36 -5.53
C GLY A 268 -23.05 8.07 -6.79
N GLU A 269 -21.82 8.60 -6.80
CA GLU A 269 -21.33 9.47 -7.87
C GLU A 269 -21.39 8.77 -9.25
N GLY A 270 -22.16 9.36 -10.15
CA GLY A 270 -22.28 8.95 -11.56
C GLY A 270 -21.63 9.94 -12.51
N SER A 271 -21.78 9.68 -13.81
CA SER A 271 -21.28 10.57 -14.84
C SER A 271 -22.08 11.87 -14.96
N ASP A 272 -21.39 12.94 -15.34
CA ASP A 272 -22.03 14.22 -15.68
C ASP A 272 -22.81 14.13 -16.99
N ALA A 273 -22.52 13.12 -17.83
CA ALA A 273 -23.27 12.87 -19.05
C ALA A 273 -24.63 12.26 -18.72
N LEU A 274 -25.69 12.78 -19.35
CA LEU A 274 -27.09 12.34 -19.15
C LEU A 274 -27.29 10.83 -19.35
N THR A 275 -26.45 10.21 -20.18
CA THR A 275 -26.46 8.78 -20.46
C THR A 275 -25.12 8.11 -20.13
N GLY A 276 -24.34 8.66 -19.20
CA GLY A 276 -23.02 8.12 -18.85
C GLY A 276 -23.09 6.90 -17.91
N LEU A 277 -21.93 6.46 -17.44
CA LEU A 277 -21.81 5.37 -16.48
C LEU A 277 -21.99 5.89 -15.05
N ASP A 278 -22.69 5.08 -14.27
CA ASP A 278 -22.78 5.24 -12.82
C ASP A 278 -21.53 4.65 -12.14
N TYR A 279 -21.33 4.97 -10.86
CA TYR A 279 -20.28 4.37 -10.01
C TYR A 279 -18.84 4.79 -10.33
N ARG A 280 -18.60 6.09 -10.48
CA ARG A 280 -17.24 6.68 -10.60
C ARG A 280 -16.35 6.39 -9.37
N PHE A 281 -16.90 5.89 -8.27
CA PHE A 281 -16.10 5.47 -7.12
C PHE A 281 -15.12 4.33 -7.47
N ILE A 282 -15.42 3.50 -8.48
CA ILE A 282 -14.58 2.36 -8.88
C ILE A 282 -13.18 2.85 -9.26
N ILE A 283 -13.09 3.72 -10.27
CA ILE A 283 -11.83 4.30 -10.74
C ILE A 283 -11.13 5.13 -9.65
N LYS A 284 -11.90 5.84 -8.82
CA LYS A 284 -11.36 6.63 -7.70
C LYS A 284 -10.76 5.73 -6.63
N GLY A 285 -11.31 4.53 -6.44
CA GLY A 285 -10.78 3.50 -5.56
C GLY A 285 -9.52 2.82 -6.12
N PHE A 286 -9.39 2.68 -7.44
CA PHE A 286 -8.16 2.16 -8.03
C PHE A 286 -6.98 3.14 -7.95
N LEU A 287 -7.22 4.44 -7.77
CA LEU A 287 -6.17 5.45 -7.59
C LEU A 287 -5.26 5.14 -6.38
N PRO A 288 -5.76 5.03 -5.12
CA PRO A 288 -4.93 4.68 -3.99
C PRO A 288 -4.30 3.28 -4.15
N VAL A 289 -5.01 2.32 -4.75
CA VAL A 289 -4.47 0.96 -5.00
C VAL A 289 -3.26 1.00 -5.93
N GLY A 290 -3.31 1.75 -7.03
CA GLY A 290 -2.17 1.92 -7.94
C GLY A 290 -0.95 2.53 -7.23
N PHE A 291 -1.19 3.53 -6.38
CA PHE A 291 -0.12 4.18 -5.60
C PHE A 291 0.46 3.31 -4.48
N VAL A 292 -0.29 2.32 -3.97
CA VAL A 292 0.28 1.27 -3.12
C VAL A 292 1.34 0.49 -3.90
N PHE A 293 1.07 0.08 -5.14
CA PHE A 293 2.05 -0.62 -5.97
C PHE A 293 3.26 0.24 -6.33
N VAL A 294 3.08 1.55 -6.55
CA VAL A 294 4.20 2.48 -6.71
C VAL A 294 5.06 2.52 -5.44
N ALA A 295 4.44 2.66 -4.26
CA ALA A 295 5.17 2.65 -2.99
C ALA A 295 5.95 1.35 -2.76
N LEU A 296 5.37 0.19 -3.10
CA LEU A 296 6.06 -1.10 -3.03
C LEU A 296 7.24 -1.19 -4.01
N ALA A 297 7.09 -0.64 -5.22
CA ALA A 297 8.15 -0.59 -6.22
C ALA A 297 9.33 0.29 -5.76
N GLY A 298 9.07 1.48 -5.20
CA GLY A 298 10.15 2.31 -4.64
C GLY A 298 10.76 1.76 -3.37
N LEU A 299 9.98 1.07 -2.53
CA LEU A 299 10.55 0.34 -1.39
C LEU A 299 11.51 -0.76 -1.86
N SER A 300 11.17 -1.47 -2.94
CA SER A 300 12.09 -2.42 -3.59
C SER A 300 13.38 -1.73 -4.04
N ALA A 301 13.28 -0.60 -4.73
CA ALA A 301 14.45 0.16 -5.19
C ALA A 301 15.30 0.72 -4.04
N ALA A 302 14.66 1.23 -2.98
CA ALA A 302 15.34 1.69 -1.78
C ALA A 302 16.12 0.56 -1.10
N LEU A 303 15.49 -0.61 -0.92
CA LEU A 303 16.16 -1.77 -0.32
C LEU A 303 17.34 -2.26 -1.16
N LYS A 304 17.19 -2.34 -2.50
CA LYS A 304 18.29 -2.65 -3.42
C LYS A 304 19.42 -1.63 -3.32
N SER A 305 19.09 -0.35 -3.27
CA SER A 305 20.08 0.73 -3.11
C SER A 305 20.83 0.65 -1.79
N VAL A 306 20.16 0.29 -0.68
CA VAL A 306 20.83 0.04 0.61
C VAL A 306 21.79 -1.14 0.51
N VAL A 307 21.38 -2.26 -0.09
CA VAL A 307 22.26 -3.42 -0.30
C VAL A 307 23.45 -3.07 -1.19
N TYR A 308 23.25 -2.28 -2.24
CA TYR A 308 24.33 -1.80 -3.11
C TYR A 308 25.34 -0.92 -2.36
N LEU A 309 24.84 0.00 -1.53
CA LEU A 309 25.67 0.98 -0.83
C LEU A 309 26.47 0.38 0.34
N PHE A 310 25.85 -0.50 1.12
CA PHE A 310 26.37 -0.99 2.40
C PHE A 310 26.63 -2.50 2.43
N GLY A 311 26.14 -3.24 1.45
CA GLY A 311 26.29 -4.69 1.39
C GLY A 311 27.66 -5.19 0.93
N PRO A 312 27.90 -6.51 1.06
CA PRO A 312 29.12 -7.16 0.61
C PRO A 312 29.35 -6.97 -0.89
N ALA A 313 30.62 -6.91 -1.31
CA ALA A 313 30.97 -6.73 -2.72
C ALA A 313 30.35 -7.78 -3.65
N SER A 314 30.16 -9.02 -3.18
CA SER A 314 29.53 -10.11 -3.93
C SER A 314 28.06 -9.88 -4.29
N MET A 315 27.36 -8.98 -3.58
CA MET A 315 25.93 -8.71 -3.79
C MET A 315 25.68 -7.38 -4.51
N ARG A 316 26.72 -6.57 -4.75
CA ARG A 316 26.55 -5.26 -5.40
C ARG A 316 26.03 -5.39 -6.82
N ALA A 317 26.57 -6.33 -7.59
CA ALA A 317 26.12 -6.55 -8.97
C ALA A 317 24.63 -6.96 -9.04
N GLU A 318 24.15 -7.77 -8.09
CA GLU A 318 22.75 -8.21 -8.02
C GLU A 318 21.80 -7.10 -7.53
N ALA A 319 22.30 -6.13 -6.76
CA ALA A 319 21.54 -4.99 -6.27
C ALA A 319 21.68 -3.73 -7.15
N GLY A 320 22.47 -3.81 -8.23
CA GLY A 320 22.94 -2.69 -9.03
C GLY A 320 21.96 -2.12 -10.05
N ASP A 321 20.73 -2.66 -10.15
CA ASP A 321 19.71 -2.27 -11.14
C ASP A 321 19.55 -0.76 -11.30
N TYR A 322 19.53 -0.02 -10.19
CA TYR A 322 19.31 1.44 -10.18
C TYR A 322 20.62 2.24 -10.20
N ALA A 323 21.76 1.60 -9.93
CA ALA A 323 23.08 2.20 -9.96
C ALA A 323 23.67 2.33 -11.39
N GLY A 324 22.98 1.77 -12.39
CA GLY A 324 23.42 1.76 -13.79
C GLY A 324 24.49 0.71 -14.09
N GLU A 325 24.57 -0.33 -13.25
CA GLU A 325 25.31 -1.55 -13.58
C GLU A 325 24.38 -2.47 -14.38
N ALA A 326 24.89 -3.11 -15.42
CA ALA A 326 24.09 -4.05 -16.22
C ALA A 326 23.59 -5.20 -15.33
N PRO A 327 22.34 -5.66 -15.50
CA PRO A 327 21.85 -6.81 -14.74
C PRO A 327 22.80 -7.99 -14.93
N VAL A 328 23.13 -8.69 -13.84
CA VAL A 328 23.83 -9.98 -13.96
C VAL A 328 22.91 -10.89 -14.76
N ALA A 329 23.34 -11.28 -15.96
CA ALA A 329 22.61 -12.27 -16.76
C ALA A 329 22.47 -13.54 -15.93
N THR A 330 21.27 -13.78 -15.41
CA THR A 330 20.95 -15.04 -14.74
C THR A 330 21.05 -16.12 -15.78
N SER A 331 22.04 -17.00 -15.66
CA SER A 331 22.33 -18.11 -16.57
C SER A 331 21.27 -19.24 -16.48
N ALA A 332 19.98 -18.91 -16.53
CA ALA A 332 18.87 -19.83 -16.30
C ALA A 332 17.72 -19.72 -17.32
N GLU A 333 17.86 -18.97 -18.42
CA GLU A 333 16.90 -18.97 -19.53
C GLU A 333 17.61 -19.26 -20.87
N ALA A 334 18.17 -20.46 -20.98
CA ALA A 334 18.51 -21.15 -22.23
C ALA A 334 17.73 -22.47 -22.27
#